data_AF-A0A944E4U8-F1
#
_entry.id   AF-A0A944E4U8-F1
#
_cell.length_a   1.000
_cell.length_b   1.000
_cell.length_c   1.000
_cell.angle_alpha   90.00
_cell.angle_beta   90.00
_cell.angle_gamma   90.00
#
_symmetry.space_group_name_H-M   'P 1'
#
loop_
_entity.id
_entity.type
_entity.pdbx_description
1 polymer ?
#
loop_
_entity_poly.entity_id
_entity_poly.type
_entity_poly.pdbx_seq_one_letter_code
_entity_poly.pdbx_strand_id
1 'polypeptide(L)'
;MDVLIHAVVGLHIVGIAALLGGFMTQMKAMGKGEARMVPAMLHGALTMLVTGVALVGLNQADGNTVNTLKIGVKLALLIVILGLVYVKRDDEKVEAAAFGTVGALTAANIFVAVLWT
;
A
#
# COMPACT_ATOMS: atom_id res chain seq x y z
N MET A 1 6.69 -2.27 -23.82
CA MET A 1 5.75 -3.29 -23.25
C MET A 1 4.56 -2.60 -22.57
N ASP A 2 4.00 -1.60 -23.25
CA ASP A 2 3.44 -0.45 -22.54
C ASP A 2 2.05 -0.72 -22.00
N VAL A 3 1.22 -1.39 -22.80
CA VAL A 3 -0.15 -1.79 -22.38
C VAL A 3 -0.09 -2.67 -21.14
N LEU A 4 0.85 -3.60 -21.08
CA LEU A 4 1.03 -4.48 -19.91
C LEU A 4 1.50 -3.67 -18.69
N ILE A 5 2.51 -2.82 -18.86
CA ILE A 5 3.00 -1.95 -17.77
C ILE A 5 1.85 -1.09 -17.23
N HIS A 6 1.10 -0.42 -18.10
CA HIS A 6 -0.04 0.41 -17.70
C HIS A 6 -1.17 -0.39 -17.04
N ALA A 7 -1.44 -1.61 -17.51
CA ALA A 7 -2.40 -2.49 -16.86
C ALA A 7 -1.95 -2.84 -15.43
N VAL A 8 -0.67 -3.16 -15.23
CA VAL A 8 -0.12 -3.45 -13.89
C VAL A 8 -0.10 -2.20 -13.01
N VAL A 9 0.18 -1.02 -13.56
CA VAL A 9 0.03 0.26 -12.83
C VAL A 9 -1.42 0.44 -12.38
N GLY A 10 -2.40 0.17 -13.25
CA GLY A 10 -3.82 0.19 -12.90
C GLY A 10 -4.14 -0.73 -11.72
N LEU A 11 -3.65 -1.98 -11.76
CA LEU A 11 -3.82 -2.92 -10.64
C LEU A 11 -3.13 -2.46 -9.35
N HIS A 12 -1.97 -1.81 -9.46
CA HIS A 12 -1.27 -1.22 -8.31
C HIS A 12 -2.11 -0.12 -7.65
N ILE A 13 -2.76 0.72 -8.45
CA ILE A 13 -3.69 1.76 -7.99
C ILE A 13 -4.93 1.15 -7.33
N VAL A 14 -5.47 0.05 -7.86
CA VAL A 14 -6.55 -0.70 -7.21
C VAL A 14 -6.12 -1.20 -5.83
N GLY A 15 -4.89 -1.70 -5.69
CA GLY A 15 -4.32 -2.08 -4.40
C GLY A 15 -4.28 -0.92 -3.40
N ILE A 16 -3.84 0.27 -3.86
CA ILE A 16 -3.86 1.50 -3.07
C ILE A 16 -5.29 1.86 -2.64
N ALA A 17 -6.24 1.80 -3.57
CA ALA A 17 -7.64 2.12 -3.31
C ALA A 17 -8.27 1.15 -2.29
N ALA A 18 -7.94 -0.14 -2.36
CA ALA A 18 -8.40 -1.13 -1.39
C ALA A 18 -7.81 -0.89 0.01
N LEU A 19 -6.51 -0.59 0.08
CA LEU A 19 -5.82 -0.32 1.34
C LEU A 19 -6.27 0.99 2.00
N LEU A 20 -6.15 2.11 1.28
CA LEU A 20 -6.54 3.41 1.78
C LEU A 20 -8.06 3.52 1.95
N GLY A 21 -8.84 2.96 1.02
CA GLY A 21 -10.30 2.90 1.13
C GLY A 21 -10.74 2.08 2.36
N GLY A 22 -10.14 0.92 2.59
CA GLY A 22 -10.37 0.12 3.80
C GLY A 22 -10.10 0.91 5.08
N PHE A 23 -8.97 1.63 5.13
CA PHE A 23 -8.67 2.56 6.22
C PHE A 23 -9.76 3.64 6.36
N MET A 24 -10.15 4.31 5.27
CA MET A 24 -11.15 5.38 5.31
C MET A 24 -12.50 4.91 5.84
N THR A 25 -12.92 3.67 5.54
CA THR A 25 -14.18 3.12 6.06
C THR A 25 -14.17 2.95 7.59
N GLN A 26 -12.99 2.81 8.20
CA GLN A 26 -12.81 2.57 9.64
C GLN A 26 -12.49 3.84 10.43
N MET A 27 -12.33 5.01 9.80
CA MET A 27 -11.98 6.26 10.51
C MET A 27 -13.01 6.67 11.57
N LYS A 28 -14.32 6.48 11.32
CA LYS A 28 -15.35 6.77 12.32
C LYS A 28 -15.29 5.82 13.51
N ALA A 29 -14.94 4.55 13.27
CA ALA A 29 -14.73 3.56 14.32
C ALA A 29 -13.45 3.86 15.12
N MET A 30 -12.38 4.36 14.48
CA MET A 30 -11.16 4.81 15.15
C MET A 30 -11.46 5.89 16.18
N GLY A 31 -12.28 6.89 15.84
CA GLY A 31 -12.70 7.94 16.78
C GLY A 31 -13.50 7.44 18.00
N LYS A 32 -13.97 6.19 17.97
CA LYS A 32 -14.66 5.51 19.07
C LYS A 32 -13.80 4.44 19.76
N GLY A 33 -12.56 4.22 19.31
CA GLY A 33 -11.72 3.12 19.79
C GLY A 33 -12.17 1.73 19.33
N GLU A 34 -12.87 1.65 18.20
CA GLU A 34 -13.47 0.42 17.65
C GLU A 34 -12.93 0.05 16.26
N ALA A 35 -11.88 0.73 15.78
CA ALA A 35 -11.29 0.43 14.47
C ALA A 35 -10.68 -0.98 14.45
N ARG A 36 -10.69 -1.59 13.28
CA ARG A 36 -10.01 -2.87 13.02
C ARG A 36 -9.35 -2.88 11.66
N MET A 37 -8.41 -3.79 11.45
CA MET A 37 -7.82 -4.04 10.13
C MET A 37 -8.81 -4.86 9.29
N VAL A 38 -9.44 -4.25 8.29
CA VAL A 38 -10.40 -4.96 7.43
C VAL A 38 -9.67 -5.78 6.35
N PRO A 39 -10.25 -6.90 5.86
CA PRO A 39 -9.60 -7.74 4.86
C PRO A 39 -9.16 -6.99 3.58
N ALA A 40 -9.90 -5.95 3.18
CA ALA A 40 -9.54 -5.10 2.05
C ALA A 40 -8.15 -4.45 2.22
N MET A 41 -7.75 -4.12 3.45
CA MET A 41 -6.44 -3.54 3.73
C MET A 41 -5.31 -4.54 3.45
N LEU A 42 -5.48 -5.79 3.90
CA LEU A 42 -4.49 -6.84 3.69
C LEU A 42 -4.36 -7.17 2.20
N HIS A 43 -5.49 -7.40 1.51
CA HIS A 43 -5.48 -7.68 0.08
C HIS A 43 -4.94 -6.51 -0.74
N GLY A 44 -5.25 -5.27 -0.35
CA GLY A 44 -4.71 -4.07 -0.98
C GLY A 44 -3.20 -3.99 -0.87
N ALA A 45 -2.66 -4.18 0.35
CA ALA A 45 -1.21 -4.18 0.59
C ALA A 45 -0.49 -5.31 -0.18
N LEU A 46 -1.05 -6.54 -0.19
CA LEU A 46 -0.50 -7.66 -0.95
C LEU A 46 -0.56 -7.40 -2.46
N THR A 47 -1.65 -6.84 -2.97
CA THR A 47 -1.79 -6.46 -4.38
C THR A 47 -0.72 -5.45 -4.76
N MET A 48 -0.49 -4.42 -3.93
CA MET A 48 0.56 -3.44 -4.14
C MET A 48 1.95 -4.07 -4.15
N LEU A 49 2.20 -5.06 -3.30
CA LEU A 49 3.51 -5.73 -3.22
C LEU A 49 3.79 -6.51 -4.51
N VAL A 50 2.84 -7.36 -4.92
CA VAL A 50 2.98 -8.18 -6.13
C VAL A 50 3.10 -7.30 -7.37
N THR A 51 2.20 -6.34 -7.54
CA THR A 51 2.22 -5.43 -8.68
C THR A 51 3.44 -4.51 -8.67
N GLY A 52 3.92 -4.08 -7.50
CA GLY A 52 5.13 -3.26 -7.38
C GLY A 52 6.38 -4.01 -7.85
N VAL A 53 6.55 -5.26 -7.42
CA VAL A 53 7.65 -6.13 -7.90
C VAL A 53 7.54 -6.36 -9.41
N ALA A 54 6.33 -6.65 -9.90
CA ALA A 54 6.09 -6.83 -11.33
C ALA A 54 6.44 -5.57 -12.14
N LEU A 55 6.07 -4.37 -11.67
CA LEU A 55 6.39 -3.11 -12.36
C LEU A 55 7.90 -2.87 -12.47
N VAL A 56 8.66 -3.18 -11.42
CA VAL A 56 10.13 -3.04 -11.45
C VAL A 56 10.75 -3.99 -12.46
N GLY A 57 10.29 -5.25 -12.48
CA GLY A 57 10.75 -6.25 -13.45
C GLY A 57 10.41 -5.88 -14.89
N LEU A 58 9.15 -5.48 -15.14
CA LEU A 58 8.67 -5.11 -16.47
C LEU A 58 9.38 -3.87 -17.00
N ASN A 59 9.57 -2.83 -16.19
CA ASN A 59 10.29 -1.62 -16.63
C ASN A 59 11.75 -1.92 -16.98
N GLN A 60 12.46 -2.71 -16.18
CA GLN A 60 13.84 -3.09 -16.49
C GLN A 60 13.92 -3.96 -17.75
N ALA A 61 12.97 -4.89 -17.94
CA ALA A 61 12.90 -5.72 -19.14
C ALA A 61 12.60 -4.92 -20.42
N ASP A 62 11.89 -3.80 -20.29
CA ASP A 62 11.60 -2.85 -21.39
C ASP A 62 12.73 -1.83 -21.62
N GLY A 63 13.86 -1.96 -20.90
CA GLY A 63 15.03 -1.08 -21.02
C GLY A 63 14.93 0.25 -20.27
N ASN A 64 13.87 0.46 -19.47
CA ASN A 64 13.70 1.70 -18.70
C ASN A 64 14.64 1.74 -17.50
N THR A 65 15.15 2.93 -17.20
CA THR A 65 15.89 3.18 -15.96
C THR A 65 14.93 3.26 -14.78
N VAL A 66 15.25 2.55 -13.69
CA VAL A 66 14.46 2.56 -12.47
C VAL A 66 15.23 3.25 -11.35
N ASN A 67 14.57 4.13 -10.61
CA ASN A 67 15.17 4.74 -9.41
C ASN A 67 15.08 3.74 -8.25
N THR A 68 16.15 2.97 -8.05
CA THR A 68 16.24 1.94 -7.01
C THR A 68 16.04 2.49 -5.60
N LEU A 69 16.49 3.72 -5.32
CA LEU A 69 16.30 4.35 -4.02
C LEU A 69 14.83 4.65 -3.75
N LYS A 70 14.14 5.27 -4.73
CA LYS A 70 12.68 5.53 -4.65
C LYS A 70 11.90 4.23 -4.46
N ILE A 71 12.27 3.18 -5.20
CA ILE A 71 11.64 1.85 -5.07
C ILE A 71 11.89 1.25 -3.69
N GLY A 72 13.13 1.32 -3.19
CA GLY A 72 13.50 0.81 -1.86
C GLY A 72 12.71 1.48 -0.74
N VAL A 73 12.55 2.81 -0.78
CA VAL A 73 11.73 3.55 0.19
C VAL A 73 10.27 3.11 0.13
N LYS A 74 9.68 3.05 -1.07
CA LYS A 74 8.28 2.60 -1.23
C LYS A 74 8.06 1.18 -0.71
N LEU A 75 9.00 0.28 -1.01
CA LEU A 75 8.94 -1.10 -0.54
C LEU A 75 9.04 -1.15 0.99
N ALA A 76 9.97 -0.42 1.60
CA ALA A 76 10.12 -0.38 3.05
C ALA A 76 8.82 0.08 3.75
N LEU A 77 8.20 1.16 3.25
CA LEU A 77 6.92 1.65 3.77
C LEU A 77 5.83 0.58 3.64
N LEU A 78 5.74 -0.07 2.47
CA LEU A 78 4.75 -1.12 2.23
C LEU A 78 4.95 -2.35 3.13
N ILE A 79 6.19 -2.74 3.42
CA ILE A 79 6.48 -3.86 4.32
C ILE A 79 6.05 -3.53 5.76
N VAL A 80 6.29 -2.30 6.24
CA VAL A 80 5.81 -1.88 7.56
C VAL A 80 4.28 -1.90 7.61
N ILE A 81 3.61 -1.36 6.58
CA ILE A 81 2.14 -1.40 6.48
C ILE A 81 1.63 -2.84 6.50
N LEU A 82 2.19 -3.71 5.65
CA LEU A 82 1.79 -5.10 5.55
C LEU A 82 1.99 -5.83 6.87
N GLY A 83 3.12 -5.60 7.56
CA GLY A 83 3.39 -6.17 8.88
C GLY A 83 2.34 -5.77 9.91
N LEU A 84 2.03 -4.47 10.02
CA LEU A 84 1.00 -3.97 10.95
C LEU A 84 -0.38 -4.56 10.63
N VAL A 85 -0.79 -4.51 9.36
CA VAL A 85 -2.09 -5.04 8.93
C VAL A 85 -2.18 -6.54 9.14
N TYR A 86 -1.12 -7.29 8.81
CA TYR A 86 -1.09 -8.75 8.93
C TYR A 86 -1.12 -9.19 10.39
N VAL A 87 -0.30 -8.59 11.26
CA VAL A 87 -0.22 -8.97 12.68
C VAL A 87 -1.55 -8.70 13.40
N LYS A 88 -2.20 -7.58 13.09
CA LYS A 88 -3.44 -7.15 13.76
C LYS A 88 -4.72 -7.49 12.98
N ARG A 89 -4.65 -8.38 11.99
CA ARG A 89 -5.81 -8.70 11.12
C ARG A 89 -6.95 -9.41 11.85
N ASP A 90 -6.60 -10.17 12.90
CA ASP A 90 -7.52 -10.99 13.68
C ASP A 90 -7.98 -10.27 14.96
N ASP A 91 -7.42 -9.08 15.24
CA ASP A 91 -7.82 -8.24 16.37
C ASP A 91 -9.22 -7.66 16.11
N GLU A 92 -10.16 -7.85 17.05
CA GLU A 92 -11.50 -7.24 16.95
C GLU A 92 -11.45 -5.71 17.03
N LYS A 93 -10.45 -5.17 17.73
CA LYS A 93 -10.18 -3.74 17.91
C LYS A 93 -8.68 -3.48 17.91
N VAL A 94 -8.26 -2.42 17.25
CA VAL A 94 -6.87 -2.00 17.13
C VAL A 94 -6.68 -0.60 17.72
N GLU A 95 -5.53 -0.38 18.35
CA GLU A 95 -5.16 0.91 18.91
C GLU A 95 -5.14 1.99 17.81
N ALA A 96 -5.68 3.16 18.12
CA ALA A 96 -5.78 4.28 17.17
C ALA A 96 -4.43 4.69 16.59
N ALA A 97 -3.35 4.57 17.37
CA ALA A 97 -1.99 4.82 16.90
C ALA A 97 -1.59 3.85 15.78
N ALA A 98 -1.70 2.53 16.01
CA ALA A 98 -1.34 1.52 15.01
C ALA A 98 -2.20 1.63 13.74
N PHE A 99 -3.51 1.83 13.91
CA PHE A 99 -4.43 2.03 12.80
C PHE A 99 -4.13 3.33 12.02
N GLY A 100 -3.85 4.42 12.72
CA GLY A 100 -3.45 5.71 12.14
C GLY A 100 -2.11 5.64 11.41
N THR A 101 -1.14 4.90 11.94
CA THR A 101 0.15 4.65 11.27
C THR A 101 -0.04 4.00 9.91
N VAL A 102 -0.94 3.02 9.77
CA VAL A 102 -1.22 2.41 8.46
C VAL A 102 -1.75 3.44 7.46
N GLY A 103 -2.72 4.27 7.85
CA GLY A 103 -3.24 5.33 6.99
C GLY A 103 -2.17 6.35 6.59
N ALA A 104 -1.38 6.82 7.55
CA ALA A 104 -0.32 7.81 7.32
C ALA A 104 0.79 7.27 6.41
N LEU A 105 1.26 6.05 6.65
CA LEU A 105 2.28 5.40 5.81
C LEU A 105 1.74 5.10 4.41
N THR A 106 0.47 4.73 4.28
CA THR A 106 -0.16 4.53 2.96
C THR A 106 -0.17 5.84 2.17
N ALA A 107 -0.60 6.94 2.80
CA ALA A 107 -0.58 8.25 2.17
C ALA A 107 0.84 8.70 1.81
N ALA A 108 1.81 8.53 2.72
CA ALA A 108 3.22 8.84 2.47
C ALA A 108 3.76 8.03 1.27
N ASN A 109 3.44 6.74 1.17
CA ASN A 109 3.85 5.90 0.05
C ASN A 109 3.29 6.38 -1.30
N ILE A 110 2.06 6.88 -1.31
CA ILE A 110 1.46 7.53 -2.50
C ILE A 110 2.20 8.81 -2.84
N PHE A 111 2.43 9.71 -1.87
CA PHE A 111 3.13 10.97 -2.11
C PHE A 111 4.57 10.76 -2.57
N VAL A 112 5.29 9.80 -2.00
CA VAL A 112 6.62 9.39 -2.50
C VAL A 112 6.53 8.93 -3.96
N ALA A 113 5.48 8.21 -4.34
CA ALA A 113 5.32 7.77 -5.72
C ALA A 113 5.17 8.94 -6.70
N VAL A 114 4.40 9.96 -6.34
CA VAL A 114 3.99 11.04 -7.26
C VAL A 114 4.85 12.30 -7.17
N LEU A 115 5.42 12.62 -6.00
CA LEU A 115 6.18 13.87 -5.79
C LEU A 115 7.69 13.70 -5.94
N TRP A 116 8.23 12.49 -5.80
CA TRP A 116 9.67 12.25 -5.94
C TRP A 116 10.06 12.19 -7.41
N THR A 117 10.82 13.20 -7.86
CA THR A 117 11.43 13.30 -9.20
C THR A 117 12.87 12.80 -9.20
#